data_AF-A0A0C2VQA5-F1
#
_entry.id   AF-A0A0C2VQA5-F1
#
_cell.length_a   1.000
_cell.length_b   1.000
_cell.length_c   1.000
_cell.angle_alpha   90.00
_cell.angle_beta   90.00
_cell.angle_gamma   90.00
#
_symmetry.space_group_name_H-M   'P 1'
#
loop_
_entity.id
_entity.type
_entity.pdbx_description
1 polymer ?
#
loop_
_entity_poly.entity_id
_entity_poly.type
_entity_poly.pdbx_seq_one_letter_code
_entity_poly.pdbx_strand_id
1 'polypeptide(L)' 'MSSYRCPVCEYVYDESKGAPREGFPAGTPWDAVPDDWCCPDCGVREKLDFEPMPATAGSES' A
#
# COMPACT_ATOMS: atom_id res chain seq x y z
N MET A 1 4.60 9.01 7.12
CA MET A 1 4.38 7.59 6.80
C MET A 1 4.65 7.40 5.33
N SER A 2 5.21 6.25 4.98
CA SER A 2 5.35 5.85 3.59
C SER A 2 4.02 5.28 3.12
N SER A 3 3.68 5.48 1.86
CA SER A 3 2.50 4.86 1.25
C SER A 3 2.97 4.09 0.02
N TYR A 4 2.27 3.03 -0.32
CA TYR A 4 2.64 2.13 -1.42
C TYR A 4 1.45 2.00 -2.35
N ARG A 5 1.65 2.19 -3.65
CA ARG A 5 0.57 2.17 -4.64
C ARG A 5 0.71 0.96 -5.56
N CYS A 6 -0.41 0.29 -5.79
CA CYS A 6 -0.50 -0.75 -6.81
C CYS A 6 -0.53 -0.10 -8.20
N PRO A 7 0.40 -0.44 -9.12
CA PRO A 7 0.42 0.12 -10.47
C PRO A 7 -0.74 -0.33 -11.36
N VAL A 8 -1.50 -1.37 -10.95
CA VAL A 8 -2.58 -1.96 -11.76
C VAL A 8 -3.95 -1.35 -11.47
N CYS A 9 -4.30 -1.22 -10.19
CA CYS A 9 -5.61 -0.73 -9.75
C CYS A 9 -5.54 0.58 -8.98
N GLU A 10 -4.32 1.15 -8.86
CA GLU A 10 -4.08 2.41 -8.16
C GLU A 10 -4.40 2.39 -6.66
N TYR A 11 -4.68 1.21 -6.10
CA TYR A 11 -4.87 1.02 -4.66
C TYR A 11 -3.65 1.50 -3.87
N VAL A 12 -3.88 2.32 -2.83
CA VAL A 12 -2.82 2.85 -1.98
C VAL A 12 -2.91 2.20 -0.60
N TYR A 13 -1.86 1.46 -0.24
CA TYR A 13 -1.62 1.04 1.13
C TYR A 13 -0.96 2.20 1.90
N ASP A 14 -1.64 2.70 2.92
CA ASP A 14 -1.11 3.71 3.81
C ASP A 14 -0.82 3.09 5.17
N GLU A 15 0.41 3.17 5.66
CA GLU A 15 0.80 2.56 6.95
C GLU A 15 -0.01 3.12 8.13
N SER A 16 -0.35 4.41 8.08
CA SER A 16 -1.17 5.05 9.12
C SER A 16 -2.59 4.50 9.17
N LYS A 17 -3.13 4.05 8.02
CA LYS A 17 -4.46 3.42 7.93
C LYS A 17 -4.42 1.90 8.04
N GLY A 18 -3.30 1.28 7.65
CA GLY A 18 -3.18 -0.16 7.45
C GLY A 18 -4.16 -0.70 6.40
N ALA A 19 -4.41 -2.01 6.46
CA ALA A 19 -5.46 -2.69 5.72
C ALA A 19 -6.32 -3.55 6.66
N PRO A 20 -7.25 -2.95 7.44
CA PRO A 20 -8.04 -3.67 8.44
C PRO A 20 -8.88 -4.80 7.86
N ARG A 21 -9.29 -4.65 6.59
CA ARG A 21 -10.02 -5.67 5.83
C ARG A 21 -9.27 -6.99 5.68
N GLU A 22 -7.95 -6.97 5.78
CA GLU A 22 -7.07 -8.14 5.67
C GLU A 22 -6.44 -8.53 7.00
N GLY A 23 -6.76 -7.81 8.07
CA GLY A 23 -6.19 -8.05 9.39
C GLY A 23 -4.98 -7.18 9.75
N PHE A 24 -4.65 -6.17 8.93
CA PHE A 24 -3.59 -5.21 9.22
C PHE A 24 -4.18 -3.91 9.79
N PRO A 25 -4.15 -3.68 11.12
CA PRO A 25 -4.72 -2.47 11.71
C PRO A 25 -3.95 -1.20 11.33
N ALA A 26 -4.55 -0.04 11.60
CA ALA A 26 -3.91 1.26 11.48
C ALA A 26 -2.58 1.32 12.24
N GLY A 27 -1.52 1.81 11.58
CA GLY A 27 -0.16 1.83 12.10
C GLY A 27 0.68 0.62 11.72
N THR A 28 0.16 -0.32 10.93
CA THR A 28 0.95 -1.46 10.42
C THR A 28 1.96 -0.97 9.38
N PRO A 29 3.28 -1.06 9.65
CA PRO A 29 4.30 -0.65 8.68
C PRO A 29 4.33 -1.62 7.51
N TRP A 30 4.78 -1.15 6.34
CA TRP A 30 4.90 -1.98 5.14
C TRP A 30 5.83 -3.17 5.31
N ASP A 31 6.86 -3.03 6.14
CA ASP A 31 7.79 -4.10 6.50
C ASP A 31 7.11 -5.26 7.26
N ALA A 32 6.03 -4.98 8.00
CA ALA A 32 5.26 -6.01 8.70
C ALA A 32 4.30 -6.77 7.78
N VAL A 33 4.03 -6.25 6.57
CA VAL A 33 3.19 -6.93 5.59
C VAL A 33 4.01 -8.02 4.88
N PRO A 34 3.52 -9.27 4.80
CA PRO A 34 4.24 -10.36 4.16
C PRO A 34 4.41 -10.13 2.65
N ASP A 35 5.46 -10.69 2.06
CA ASP A 35 5.75 -10.52 0.62
C ASP A 35 4.75 -11.24 -0.29
N ASP A 36 4.10 -12.29 0.22
CA ASP A 36 3.00 -13.02 -0.43
C ASP A 36 1.65 -12.27 -0.38
N TRP A 37 1.61 -11.10 0.26
CA TRP A 37 0.40 -10.31 0.37
C TRP A 37 -0.05 -9.78 -1.00
N CYS A 38 -1.20 -10.24 -1.46
CA CYS A 38 -1.82 -9.76 -2.70
C CYS A 38 -2.58 -8.46 -2.49
N CYS A 39 -2.60 -7.62 -3.52
CA CYS A 39 -3.39 -6.40 -3.53
C CYS A 39 -4.87 -6.72 -3.22
N PRO A 40 -5.45 -6.18 -2.15
CA PRO A 40 -6.82 -6.51 -1.77
C PRO A 40 -7.91 -5.95 -2.69
N ASP A 41 -7.54 -5.09 -3.62
CA ASP A 41 -8.49 -4.49 -4.56
C ASP A 41 -8.60 -5.31 -5.84
N CYS A 42 -7.47 -5.61 -6.47
CA CYS A 42 -7.43 -6.37 -7.72
C CYS A 42 -7.02 -7.84 -7.57
N GLY A 43 -6.25 -8.19 -6.55
CA GLY A 43 -5.68 -9.53 -6.36
C GLY A 43 -4.66 -9.95 -7.41
N VAL A 44 -4.28 -9.06 -8.33
CA VAL A 44 -3.40 -9.37 -9.49
C VAL A 44 -1.92 -9.22 -9.16
N ARG A 45 -1.57 -8.35 -8.21
CA ARG A 45 -0.19 -8.01 -7.85
C ARG A 45 0.06 -8.27 -6.38
N GLU A 46 1.28 -8.69 -6.07
CA GLU A 46 1.76 -8.89 -4.71
C GLU A 46 2.44 -7.62 -4.17
N LYS A 47 2.67 -7.56 -2.85
CA LYS A 47 3.38 -6.49 -2.14
C LYS A 47 4.64 -6.04 -2.88
N LEU A 48 5.42 -7.00 -3.40
CA LEU A 48 6.68 -6.75 -4.09
C LEU A 48 6.55 -5.85 -5.34
N ASP A 49 5.37 -5.82 -5.95
CA ASP A 49 5.08 -5.05 -7.17
C ASP A 49 4.58 -3.63 -6.86
N PHE A 50 4.23 -3.34 -5.60
CA PHE A 50 3.77 -2.01 -5.22
C PHE A 50 4.92 -1.00 -5.25
N GLU A 51 4.61 0.18 -5.75
CA GLU A 51 5.57 1.26 -5.88
C GLU A 51 5.50 2.19 -4.65
N PRO A 52 6.64 2.54 -4.04
CA PRO A 52 6.66 3.49 -2.93
C PRO A 52 6.26 4.87 -3.43
N MET A 53 5.21 5.44 -2.83
CA MET A 53 4.80 6.81 -3.09
C MET A 53 5.53 7.75 -2.13
N PRO A 54 6.27 8.75 -2.65
CA PRO A 54 6.81 9.79 -1.80
C PRO A 54 5.65 10.57 -1.16
N ALA A 55 5.74 10.82 0.15
CA ALA A 55 4.71 11.51 0.93
C ALA A 55 4.52 13.01 0.55
N THR A 56 5.13 13.48 -0.54
CA THR A 56 5.09 14.85 -1.08
C THR A 56 5.63 14.71 -2.52
N ALA A 57 4.99 15.11 -3.61
CA ALA A 57 4.33 16.37 -3.85
C ALA A 57 3.20 16.21 -4.88
N GLY A 58 1.97 16.51 -4.47
CA GLY A 58 1.08 17.25 -5.35
C GLY A 58 1.63 18.66 -5.47
N SER A 59 2.64 18.87 -6.33
CA SER A 59 2.92 20.17 -6.89
C SER A 59 1.88 20.40 -7.99
N GLU A 60 0.92 21.24 -7.66
CA GLU A 60 0.27 22.25 -8.52
C GLU A 60 0.43 22.09 -10.04
N SER A 61 -0.70 22.03 -10.75
CA SER A 61 -0.97 22.83 -11.95
C SER A 61 -2.48 23.00 -12.13
#